data_AF-A0A317MRJ8-F1
#
_entry.id   AF-A0A317MRJ8-F1
#
_cell.length_a   1.000
_cell.length_b   1.000
_cell.length_c   1.000
_cell.angle_alpha   90.00
_cell.angle_beta   90.00
_cell.angle_gamma   90.00
#
_symmetry.space_group_name_H-M   'P 1'
#
loop_
_entity.id
_entity.type
_entity.pdbx_description
1 polymer ?
#
loop_
_entity_poly.entity_id
_entity_poly.type
_entity_poly.pdbx_seq_one_letter_code
_entity_poly.pdbx_strand_id
1 'polypeptide(L)'
;MADGDELSALRAENSRLIALLESHGIEWRARQQPSPSSIESSRRSTDEKVALFRRLFRGRTDVFPVRWESKTTGKSGYAPACANEWRAGVCEKPRIKCGDCGHRLLIPLSDAVIYKHLAGDHTVGVYPLMEDDSCYFLAVDFDEAEWRDDARAFMQSCAELGVPAALEISRSGQGAHA
;
A
#
# COMPACT_ATOMS: atom_id res chain seq x y z
N MET A 1 -25.70 26.72 24.94
CA MET A 1 -26.91 27.22 24.26
C MET A 1 -26.67 27.64 22.80
N ALA A 2 -25.42 27.83 22.32
CA ALA A 2 -25.14 28.23 20.94
C ALA A 2 -25.17 27.08 19.90
N ASP A 3 -24.84 25.86 20.31
CA ASP A 3 -24.67 24.69 19.42
C ASP A 3 -26.01 24.15 18.83
N GLY A 4 -27.12 24.34 19.55
CA GLY A 4 -28.45 23.94 19.08
C GLY A 4 -29.03 24.87 18.00
N ASP A 5 -28.63 26.14 18.01
CA ASP A 5 -29.04 27.14 17.03
C ASP A 5 -28.32 26.92 15.70
N GLU A 6 -27.02 26.61 15.74
CA GLU A 6 -26.23 26.27 14.56
C GLU A 6 -26.74 24.99 13.88
N LEU A 7 -27.03 23.94 14.65
CA LEU A 7 -27.61 22.70 14.10
C LEU A 7 -28.97 22.94 13.44
N SER A 8 -29.79 23.82 14.01
CA SER A 8 -31.10 24.16 13.46
C SER A 8 -30.98 24.96 12.17
N ALA A 9 -30.06 25.93 12.13
CA ALA A 9 -29.75 26.70 10.93
C ALA A 9 -29.21 25.80 9.80
N LEU A 10 -28.29 24.89 10.11
CA LEU A 10 -27.74 23.94 9.14
C LEU A 10 -28.81 22.99 8.59
N ARG A 11 -29.75 22.53 9.41
CA ARG A 11 -30.88 21.69 8.95
C ARG A 11 -31.85 22.45 8.06
N ALA A 12 -32.12 23.72 8.37
CA ALA A 12 -32.95 24.58 7.53
C ALA A 12 -32.30 24.83 6.17
N GLU A 13 -31.00 25.13 6.15
CA GLU A 13 -30.26 25.37 4.92
C GLU A 13 -30.14 24.08 4.08
N ASN A 14 -29.91 22.93 4.71
CA ASN A 14 -29.92 21.64 4.03
C ASN A 14 -31.28 21.35 3.35
N SER A 15 -32.38 21.65 4.04
CA SER A 15 -33.73 21.50 3.49
C SER A 15 -33.97 22.41 2.28
N ARG A 16 -33.49 23.66 2.35
CA ARG A 16 -33.57 24.63 1.24
C ARG A 16 -32.78 24.17 0.01
N LEU A 17 -31.56 23.66 0.22
CA LEU A 17 -30.70 23.17 -0.86
C LEU A 17 -31.27 21.92 -1.53
N ILE A 18 -31.81 20.98 -0.74
CA ILE A 18 -32.50 19.79 -1.27
C ILE A 18 -33.67 20.19 -2.17
N ALA A 19 -34.53 21.10 -1.70
CA ALA A 19 -35.69 21.56 -2.48
C ALA A 19 -35.27 22.23 -3.80
N LEU A 20 -34.16 23.00 -3.80
CA LEU A 20 -33.61 23.61 -4.99
C LEU A 20 -33.08 22.56 -5.99
N LEU A 21 -32.36 21.56 -5.50
CA LEU A 21 -31.84 20.48 -6.34
C LEU A 21 -32.98 19.66 -6.96
N GLU A 22 -34.04 19.39 -6.20
CA GLU A 22 -35.24 18.69 -6.68
C GLU A 22 -36.02 19.53 -7.71
N SER A 23 -36.17 20.86 -7.51
CA SER A 23 -36.87 21.72 -8.47
C SER A 23 -36.15 21.85 -9.81
N HIS A 24 -34.83 21.67 -9.81
CA HIS A 24 -33.99 21.68 -11.02
C HIS A 24 -33.72 20.28 -11.60
N GLY A 25 -34.30 19.22 -11.02
CA GLY A 25 -34.09 17.84 -11.48
C GLY A 25 -32.64 17.36 -11.37
N ILE A 26 -31.86 17.93 -10.44
CA ILE A 26 -30.46 17.58 -10.22
C ILE A 26 -30.41 16.37 -9.26
N GLU A 27 -29.84 15.27 -9.73
CA GLU A 27 -29.64 14.07 -8.91
C GLU A 27 -28.59 14.37 -7.81
N TRP A 28 -29.06 14.54 -6.58
CA TRP A 28 -28.23 14.89 -5.42
C TRP A 28 -28.07 13.75 -4.42
N ARG A 29 -28.96 12.75 -4.47
CA ARG A 29 -28.84 11.56 -3.64
C ARG A 29 -27.62 10.81 -4.15
N ALA A 30 -26.59 10.69 -3.32
CA ALA A 30 -25.50 9.77 -3.61
C ALA A 30 -26.12 8.41 -3.95
N ARG A 31 -25.73 7.82 -5.09
CA ARG A 31 -26.04 6.41 -5.35
C ARG A 31 -25.67 5.67 -4.08
N GLN A 32 -26.59 4.88 -3.54
CA GLN A 32 -26.25 3.94 -2.49
C GLN A 32 -25.14 3.08 -3.07
N GLN A 33 -23.90 3.42 -2.79
CA GLN A 33 -22.85 2.44 -2.90
C GLN A 33 -23.31 1.33 -1.96
N PRO A 34 -23.27 0.05 -2.41
CA PRO A 34 -23.47 -1.04 -1.48
C PRO A 34 -22.61 -0.72 -0.27
N SER A 35 -23.25 -0.66 0.91
CA SER A 35 -22.52 -0.53 2.16
C SER A 35 -21.35 -1.50 2.06
N PRO A 36 -20.09 -1.06 2.29
CA PRO A 36 -18.96 -1.97 2.24
C PRO A 36 -19.37 -3.15 3.10
N SER A 37 -19.54 -4.31 2.46
CA SER A 37 -19.90 -5.55 3.14
C SER A 37 -18.99 -5.59 4.34
N SER A 38 -19.58 -5.60 5.55
CA SER A 38 -18.85 -5.54 6.81
C SER A 38 -17.62 -6.39 6.61
N ILE A 39 -16.43 -5.78 6.51
CA ILE A 39 -15.21 -6.52 6.22
C ILE A 39 -15.18 -7.52 7.36
N GLU A 40 -15.51 -8.77 7.05
CA GLU A 40 -15.63 -9.82 8.02
C GLU A 40 -14.25 -9.83 8.64
N SER A 41 -14.12 -9.29 9.87
CA SER A 41 -12.83 -9.17 10.51
C SER A 41 -12.32 -10.59 10.52
N SER A 42 -11.35 -10.88 9.66
CA SER A 42 -11.14 -12.25 9.21
C SER A 42 -11.06 -13.13 10.45
N ARG A 43 -11.87 -14.19 10.55
CA ARG A 43 -11.80 -15.19 11.65
C ARG A 43 -10.42 -15.86 11.77
N ARG A 44 -9.46 -15.41 10.98
CA ARG A 44 -8.08 -15.86 10.92
C ARG A 44 -7.31 -15.44 12.15
N SER A 45 -6.58 -16.39 12.71
CA SER A 45 -5.56 -16.15 13.72
C SER A 45 -4.45 -15.24 13.17
N THR A 46 -3.61 -14.72 14.07
CA THR A 46 -2.43 -13.94 13.69
C THR A 46 -1.53 -14.73 12.73
N ASP A 47 -1.29 -16.00 13.03
CA ASP A 47 -0.43 -16.86 12.21
C ASP A 47 -1.05 -17.11 10.84
N GLU A 48 -2.37 -17.28 10.75
CA GLU A 48 -3.07 -17.43 9.47
C GLU A 48 -3.01 -16.15 8.62
N LYS A 49 -3.02 -14.97 9.25
CA LYS A 49 -2.83 -13.69 8.54
C LYS A 49 -1.41 -13.54 8.00
N VAL A 50 -0.41 -13.88 8.82
CA VAL A 50 1.01 -13.88 8.40
C VAL A 50 1.23 -14.87 7.26
N ALA A 51 0.74 -16.10 7.40
CA ALA A 51 0.85 -17.13 6.36
C ALA A 51 0.14 -16.72 5.07
N LEU A 52 -1.05 -16.11 5.15
CA LEU A 52 -1.76 -15.58 4.00
C LEU A 52 -0.97 -14.49 3.29
N PHE A 53 -0.44 -13.51 4.02
CA PHE A 53 0.34 -12.42 3.44
C PHE A 53 1.58 -12.94 2.72
N ARG A 54 2.32 -13.86 3.36
CA ARG A 54 3.51 -14.50 2.76
C ARG A 54 3.20 -15.31 1.51
N ARG A 55 2.00 -15.90 1.45
CA ARG A 55 1.55 -16.66 0.27
C ARG A 55 1.20 -15.74 -0.90
N LEU A 56 0.57 -14.59 -0.63
CA LEU A 56 0.18 -13.62 -1.65
C LEU A 56 1.39 -12.84 -2.19
N PHE A 57 2.26 -12.37 -1.30
CA PHE A 57 3.44 -11.56 -1.65
C PHE A 57 4.72 -12.39 -1.56
N ARG A 58 4.80 -13.44 -2.37
CA ARG A 58 5.93 -14.36 -2.38
C ARG A 58 7.07 -13.83 -3.25
N GLY A 59 8.29 -13.90 -2.72
CA GLY A 59 9.52 -13.58 -3.45
C GLY A 59 10.72 -14.21 -2.74
N ARG A 60 11.86 -13.54 -2.77
CA ARG A 60 13.05 -13.96 -2.02
C ARG A 60 12.78 -14.02 -0.52
N THR A 61 13.29 -15.05 0.13
CA THR A 61 13.17 -15.26 1.58
C THR A 61 14.49 -15.08 2.32
N ASP A 62 15.60 -15.01 1.60
CA ASP A 62 16.95 -14.82 2.14
C ASP A 62 17.29 -13.34 2.39
N VAL A 63 16.50 -12.42 1.83
CA VAL A 63 16.64 -10.97 1.99
C VAL A 63 15.30 -10.26 1.79
N PHE A 64 15.12 -9.11 2.46
CA PHE A 64 14.00 -8.20 2.26
C PHE A 64 14.45 -6.74 2.36
N PRO A 65 13.81 -5.81 1.63
CA PRO A 65 14.07 -4.39 1.79
C PRO A 65 13.31 -3.82 2.98
N VAL A 66 13.96 -2.95 3.77
CA VAL A 66 13.36 -2.16 4.84
C VAL A 66 13.21 -0.73 4.36
N ARG A 67 12.04 -0.14 4.62
CA ARG A 67 11.81 1.29 4.39
C ARG A 67 12.56 2.12 5.41
N TRP A 68 13.25 3.15 4.96
CA TRP A 68 13.83 4.17 5.82
C TRP A 68 13.31 5.56 5.42
N GLU A 69 13.33 6.47 6.40
CA GLU A 69 12.96 7.86 6.21
C GLU A 69 13.88 8.75 7.05
N SER A 70 14.48 9.74 6.41
CA SER A 70 15.33 10.72 7.05
C SER A 70 14.47 11.79 7.71
N LYS A 71 14.47 11.84 9.05
CA LYS A 71 13.77 12.89 9.80
C LYS A 71 14.26 14.30 9.49
N THR A 72 15.51 14.44 9.06
CA THR A 72 16.12 15.75 8.79
C THR A 72 15.86 16.24 7.37
N THR A 73 15.87 15.34 6.38
CA THR A 73 15.76 15.73 4.95
C THR A 73 14.42 15.39 4.32
N GLY A 74 13.56 14.63 5.01
CA GLY A 74 12.29 14.10 4.46
C GLY A 74 12.48 13.03 3.38
N LYS A 75 13.71 12.73 2.96
CA LYS A 75 13.98 11.69 1.98
C LYS A 75 13.61 10.33 2.54
N SER A 76 13.02 9.48 1.72
CA SER A 76 12.70 8.11 2.06
C SER A 76 13.15 7.16 0.97
N GLY A 77 13.23 5.88 1.30
CA GLY A 77 13.60 4.85 0.35
C GLY A 77 13.57 3.47 0.97
N TYR A 78 14.08 2.50 0.23
CA TYR A 78 14.23 1.12 0.65
C TYR A 78 15.69 0.70 0.58
N ALA A 79 16.14 -0.15 1.50
CA ALA A 79 17.47 -0.74 1.51
C ALA A 79 17.40 -2.18 2.03
N PRO A 80 18.29 -3.09 1.60
CA PRO A 80 18.27 -4.47 2.10
C PRO A 80 18.54 -4.50 3.60
N ALA A 81 17.75 -5.32 4.33
CA ALA A 81 17.95 -5.60 5.74
C ALA A 81 19.34 -6.23 5.96
N CYS A 82 20.17 -5.58 6.78
CA CYS A 82 21.55 -5.99 6.99
C CYS A 82 21.91 -5.98 8.48
N ALA A 83 22.34 -7.13 9.01
CA ALA A 83 22.73 -7.25 10.42
C ALA A 83 24.02 -6.50 10.77
N ASN A 84 24.83 -6.18 9.75
CA ASN A 84 26.03 -5.35 9.92
C ASN A 84 25.76 -3.86 9.71
N GLU A 85 24.53 -3.44 9.40
CA GLU A 85 24.25 -2.03 9.13
C GLU A 85 24.75 -1.11 10.27
N TRP A 86 25.47 -0.05 9.90
CA TRP A 86 26.09 0.91 10.84
C TRP A 86 27.12 0.35 11.83
N ARG A 87 27.53 -0.92 11.69
CA ARG A 87 28.59 -1.50 12.52
C ARG A 87 29.96 -0.90 12.13
N ALA A 88 30.52 -0.08 13.01
CA ALA A 88 31.81 0.56 12.81
C ALA A 88 32.93 -0.46 12.51
N GLY A 89 33.75 -0.17 11.51
CA GLY A 89 34.83 -1.05 11.05
C GLY A 89 34.39 -2.26 10.22
N VAL A 90 33.08 -2.46 10.00
CA VAL A 90 32.54 -3.56 9.17
C VAL A 90 31.67 -3.00 8.06
N CYS A 91 30.68 -2.18 8.39
CA CYS A 91 29.87 -1.50 7.42
C CYS A 91 30.53 -0.19 7.00
N GLU A 92 30.58 0.03 5.69
CA GLU A 92 31.16 1.22 5.10
C GLU A 92 30.16 2.38 4.96
N LYS A 93 28.96 2.28 5.54
CA LYS A 93 28.07 3.44 5.64
C LYS A 93 28.74 4.56 6.47
N PRO A 94 28.59 5.83 6.08
CA PRO A 94 27.73 6.34 5.01
C PRO A 94 28.39 6.42 3.62
N ARG A 95 29.65 5.99 3.44
CA ARG A 95 30.37 6.09 2.14
C ARG A 95 29.67 5.31 1.03
N ILE A 96 29.14 4.12 1.33
CA ILE A 96 28.43 3.28 0.36
C ILE A 96 27.10 2.77 0.93
N LYS A 97 26.18 2.35 0.05
CA LYS A 97 24.91 1.74 0.45
C LYS A 97 25.12 0.28 0.87
N CYS A 98 24.24 -0.25 1.72
CA CYS A 98 24.31 -1.67 2.12
C CYS A 98 24.10 -2.63 0.95
N GLY A 99 23.40 -2.22 -0.11
CA GLY A 99 23.28 -3.02 -1.34
C GLY A 99 24.63 -3.25 -2.02
N ASP A 100 25.52 -2.27 -1.95
CA ASP A 100 26.82 -2.29 -2.63
C ASP A 100 27.96 -2.75 -1.70
N CYS A 101 27.68 -2.95 -0.41
CA CYS A 101 28.66 -3.31 0.60
C CYS A 101 29.01 -4.80 0.56
N GLY A 102 30.30 -5.12 0.37
CA GLY A 102 30.80 -6.50 0.39
C GLY A 102 30.77 -7.18 1.77
N HIS A 103 30.67 -6.39 2.85
CA HIS A 103 30.55 -6.88 4.22
C HIS A 103 29.08 -6.97 4.70
N ARG A 104 28.11 -6.88 3.79
CA ARG A 104 26.69 -7.02 4.15
C ARG A 104 26.41 -8.42 4.69
N LEU A 105 25.61 -8.48 5.73
CA LEU A 105 25.07 -9.72 6.28
C LEU A 105 23.54 -9.65 6.15
N LEU A 106 23.02 -10.22 5.07
CA LEU A 106 21.59 -10.13 4.74
C LEU A 106 20.76 -10.93 5.75
N ILE A 107 19.61 -10.36 6.13
CA ILE A 107 18.71 -10.97 7.11
C ILE A 107 17.57 -11.69 6.37
N PRO A 108 17.33 -12.99 6.66
CA PRO A 108 16.20 -13.72 6.10
C PRO A 108 14.84 -13.15 6.52
N LEU A 109 13.86 -13.24 5.62
CA LEU A 109 12.48 -12.81 5.84
C LEU A 109 11.70 -13.82 6.67
N SER A 110 11.61 -13.60 7.98
CA SER A 110 10.88 -14.45 8.92
C SER A 110 9.43 -14.03 9.14
N ASP A 111 8.63 -14.91 9.75
CA ASP A 111 7.24 -14.63 10.14
C ASP A 111 7.17 -13.48 11.14
N ALA A 112 8.13 -13.36 12.05
CA ALA A 112 8.22 -12.25 12.99
C ALA A 112 8.43 -10.90 12.28
N VAL A 113 9.21 -10.88 11.19
CA VAL A 113 9.40 -9.67 10.36
C VAL A 113 8.08 -9.25 9.71
N ILE A 114 7.35 -10.21 9.14
CA ILE A 114 6.03 -9.97 8.51
C ILE A 114 5.00 -9.54 9.55
N TYR A 115 4.97 -10.17 10.72
CA TYR A 115 4.10 -9.77 11.81
C TYR A 115 4.32 -8.31 12.19
N LYS A 116 5.58 -7.90 12.42
CA LYS A 116 5.94 -6.51 12.73
C LYS A 116 5.55 -5.54 11.62
N HIS A 117 5.62 -5.98 10.36
CA HIS A 117 5.16 -5.20 9.22
C HIS A 117 3.65 -4.95 9.26
N LEU A 118 2.87 -6.02 9.44
CA LEU A 118 1.42 -5.95 9.51
C LEU A 118 0.92 -5.22 10.77
N ALA A 119 1.68 -5.27 11.86
CA ALA A 119 1.41 -4.52 13.09
C ALA A 119 1.78 -3.03 12.99
N GLY A 120 2.41 -2.59 11.90
CA GLY A 120 2.80 -1.19 11.69
C GLY A 120 4.08 -0.74 12.40
N ASP A 121 4.85 -1.66 12.99
CA ASP A 121 6.14 -1.35 13.65
C ASP A 121 7.18 -0.87 12.64
N HIS A 122 7.21 -1.51 11.47
CA HIS A 122 8.09 -1.13 10.36
C HIS A 122 7.43 -1.39 9.00
N THR A 123 7.97 -0.81 7.94
CA THR A 123 7.56 -1.15 6.56
C THR A 123 8.66 -1.92 5.89
N VAL A 124 8.36 -3.14 5.42
CA VAL A 124 9.24 -3.94 4.58
C VAL A 124 8.62 -4.09 3.20
N GLY A 125 9.45 -4.30 2.19
CA GLY A 125 8.98 -4.72 0.86
C GLY A 125 9.35 -6.17 0.58
N VAL A 126 9.31 -6.54 -0.69
CA VAL A 126 9.66 -7.87 -1.19
C VAL A 126 10.55 -7.70 -2.42
N TYR A 127 11.51 -8.62 -2.61
CA TYR A 127 12.24 -8.76 -3.87
C TYR A 127 11.54 -9.87 -4.68
N PRO A 128 10.75 -9.52 -5.73
CA PRO A 128 9.91 -10.50 -6.43
C PRO A 128 10.70 -11.39 -7.40
N LEU A 129 11.85 -10.92 -7.90
CA LEU A 129 12.72 -11.67 -8.80
C LEU A 129 13.59 -12.64 -8.00
N MET A 130 13.53 -13.92 -8.38
CA MET A 130 14.30 -15.02 -7.81
C MET A 130 15.69 -15.11 -8.47
N GLU A 131 16.56 -15.98 -7.95
CA GLU A 131 17.93 -16.13 -8.47
C GLU A 131 17.99 -16.85 -9.83
N ASP A 132 16.91 -17.54 -10.20
CA ASP A 132 16.74 -18.20 -11.50
C ASP A 132 15.95 -17.34 -12.49
N ASP A 133 15.87 -16.02 -12.25
CA ASP A 133 15.11 -15.04 -13.03
C ASP A 133 13.59 -15.31 -13.11
N SER A 134 13.05 -16.20 -12.26
CA SER A 134 11.62 -16.42 -12.11
C SER A 134 10.97 -15.43 -11.11
N CYS A 135 9.65 -15.32 -11.12
CA CYS A 135 8.88 -14.58 -10.11
C CYS A 135 7.52 -15.23 -9.87
N TYR A 136 6.91 -14.93 -8.70
CA TYR A 136 5.57 -15.43 -8.35
C TYR A 136 4.45 -14.48 -8.72
N PHE A 137 4.77 -13.19 -8.87
CA PHE A 137 3.84 -12.14 -9.26
C PHE A 137 4.61 -11.04 -9.98
N LEU A 138 3.87 -10.26 -10.77
CA LEU A 138 4.35 -9.07 -11.45
C LEU A 138 3.75 -7.84 -10.76
N ALA A 139 4.47 -6.73 -10.80
CA ALA A 139 3.96 -5.43 -10.40
C ALA A 139 4.10 -4.50 -11.61
N VAL A 140 3.00 -3.89 -12.02
CA VAL A 140 2.95 -2.90 -13.11
C VAL A 140 2.69 -1.54 -12.48
N ASP A 141 3.55 -0.56 -12.77
CA ASP A 141 3.45 0.79 -12.23
C ASP A 141 2.78 1.72 -13.25
N PHE A 142 1.71 2.39 -12.83
CA PHE A 142 0.94 3.35 -13.64
C PHE A 142 1.10 4.73 -13.02
N ASP A 143 1.75 5.62 -13.76
CA ASP A 143 2.04 6.99 -13.36
C ASP A 143 1.57 7.99 -14.44
N GLU A 144 1.82 9.29 -14.21
CA GLU A 144 1.57 10.39 -15.14
C GLU A 144 0.09 10.78 -15.32
N ALA A 145 -0.26 11.47 -16.42
CA ALA A 145 -1.55 12.14 -16.53
C ALA A 145 -2.73 11.18 -16.66
N GLU A 146 -2.53 10.03 -17.31
CA GLU A 146 -3.60 9.11 -17.71
C GLU A 146 -3.59 7.77 -16.94
N TRP A 147 -2.80 7.66 -15.85
CA TRP A 147 -2.64 6.42 -15.08
C TRP A 147 -3.96 5.75 -14.68
N ARG A 148 -5.02 6.54 -14.45
CA ARG A 148 -6.34 6.02 -14.06
C ARG A 148 -7.00 5.26 -15.20
N ASP A 149 -6.91 5.78 -16.42
CA ASP A 149 -7.49 5.16 -17.60
C ASP A 149 -6.63 3.96 -18.04
N ASP A 150 -5.30 4.10 -17.98
CA ASP A 150 -4.37 3.01 -18.27
C ASP A 150 -4.54 1.82 -17.32
N ALA A 151 -4.59 2.09 -16.01
CA ALA A 151 -4.82 1.04 -15.00
C ALA A 151 -6.19 0.36 -15.19
N ARG A 152 -7.24 1.11 -15.54
CA ARG A 152 -8.57 0.53 -15.83
C ARG A 152 -8.54 -0.36 -17.06
N ALA A 153 -7.92 0.10 -18.14
CA ALA A 153 -7.79 -0.67 -19.38
C ALA A 153 -6.96 -1.95 -19.17
N PHE A 154 -5.88 -1.86 -18.38
CA PHE A 154 -5.07 -3.01 -18.00
C PHE A 154 -5.89 -4.04 -17.21
N MET A 155 -6.61 -3.61 -16.16
CA MET A 155 -7.45 -4.49 -15.35
C MET A 155 -8.58 -5.13 -16.17
N GLN A 156 -9.18 -4.39 -17.11
CA GLN A 156 -10.15 -4.95 -18.05
C GLN A 156 -9.52 -6.05 -18.91
N SER A 157 -8.33 -5.80 -19.47
CA SER A 157 -7.60 -6.78 -20.29
C SER A 157 -7.25 -8.04 -19.48
N CYS A 158 -6.79 -7.88 -18.23
CA CYS A 158 -6.55 -9.00 -17.33
C CYS A 158 -7.82 -9.82 -17.10
N ALA A 159 -8.97 -9.17 -16.87
CA ALA A 159 -10.24 -9.87 -16.68
C ALA A 159 -10.67 -10.64 -17.94
N GLU A 160 -10.57 -10.02 -19.13
CA GLU A 160 -10.91 -10.65 -20.41
C GLU A 160 -10.00 -11.85 -20.73
N LEU A 161 -8.72 -11.79 -20.35
CA LEU A 161 -7.74 -12.85 -20.53
C LEU A 161 -7.72 -13.88 -19.39
N GLY A 162 -8.53 -13.69 -18.34
CA GLY A 162 -8.56 -14.58 -17.17
C GLY A 162 -7.27 -14.53 -16.33
N VAL A 163 -6.52 -13.44 -16.39
CA VAL A 163 -5.31 -13.21 -15.57
C VAL A 163 -5.73 -12.57 -14.24
N PRO A 164 -5.45 -13.21 -13.09
CA PRO A 164 -5.72 -12.60 -11.78
C PRO A 164 -4.83 -11.37 -11.57
N ALA A 165 -5.43 -10.22 -11.27
CA ALA A 165 -4.75 -8.96 -10.98
C ALA A 165 -5.45 -8.23 -9.83
N ALA A 166 -4.73 -7.35 -9.14
CA ALA A 166 -5.25 -6.51 -8.07
C ALA A 166 -4.69 -5.09 -8.20
N LEU A 167 -5.57 -4.09 -8.20
CA LEU A 167 -5.17 -2.70 -8.38
C LEU A 167 -5.13 -1.96 -7.04
N GLU A 168 -4.00 -1.32 -6.73
CA GLU A 168 -3.78 -0.55 -5.51
C GLU A 168 -3.26 0.85 -5.83
N ILE A 169 -3.80 1.87 -5.15
CA ILE A 169 -3.35 3.26 -5.35
C ILE A 169 -1.97 3.45 -4.70
N SER A 170 -1.07 4.12 -5.42
CA SER A 170 0.25 4.45 -4.91
C SER A 170 0.17 5.32 -3.66
N ARG A 171 1.23 5.29 -2.84
CA ARG A 171 1.28 6.08 -1.60
C ARG A 171 1.21 7.58 -1.83
N SER A 172 1.66 8.07 -2.98
CA SER A 172 1.58 9.50 -3.35
C SER A 172 0.15 9.91 -3.72
N GLY A 173 -0.72 8.95 -4.05
CA GLY A 173 -2.04 9.18 -4.63
C GLY A 173 -2.01 9.66 -6.08
N GLN A 174 -0.82 9.67 -6.72
CA GLN A 174 -0.60 10.19 -8.07
C GLN A 174 -0.36 9.11 -9.13
N GLY A 175 -0.63 7.85 -8.78
CA GLY A 175 -0.43 6.68 -9.61
C GLY A 175 -1.05 5.44 -8.97
N ALA A 176 -0.90 4.27 -9.59
CA ALA A 176 -1.37 2.99 -9.07
C ALA A 176 -0.46 1.84 -9.48
N HIS A 177 -0.53 0.73 -8.74
CA HIS A 177 0.14 -0.51 -9.11
C HIS A 177 -0.87 -1.63 -9.33
N ALA A 178 -0.64 -2.49 -10.32
CA ALA A 178 -1.42 -3.71 -10.58
C ALA A 178 -0.57 -4.98 -10.53
#